data_AF-A0A7Z9JLP9-F1
#
_entry.id   AF-A0A7Z9JLP9-F1
#
_cell.length_a   1.000
_cell.length_b   1.000
_cell.length_c   1.000
_cell.angle_alpha   90.00
_cell.angle_beta   90.00
_cell.angle_gamma   90.00
#
_symmetry.space_group_name_H-M   'P 1'
#
loop_
_entity.id
_entity.type
_entity.pdbx_description
1 polymer ?
#
loop_
_entity_poly.entity_id
_entity_poly.type
_entity_poly.pdbx_seq_one_letter_code
_entity_poly.pdbx_strand_id
1 'polypeptide(L)'
;MLRRDNFAGQPVRDGLLAACLLGLLLFYWSSLDSYLSSLSNPLPMKFVFATSLLVAVIYEVKGSRRREAAIAVLTTAVIFAIAPWLAAEYREWYLGIIEELKAAEGAVDVIGAEYVRAVDNPAVGIGACFAMALATVRMPFQRVIRSTLWKVFIVGKREALCPHCGQHIESKSVAT
;
A
#
# COMPACT_ATOMS: atom_id res chain seq x y z
N MET A 1 -22.77 31.45 16.21
CA MET A 1 -21.46 31.86 16.79
C MET A 1 -20.41 30.82 16.39
N LEU A 2 -19.54 31.17 15.46
CA LEU A 2 -18.46 30.33 14.94
C LEU A 2 -17.38 30.18 16.02
N ARG A 3 -17.17 28.96 16.52
CA ARG A 3 -16.14 28.61 17.49
C ARG A 3 -14.76 28.83 16.87
N ARG A 4 -14.14 29.95 17.22
CA ARG A 4 -12.87 30.47 16.69
C ARG A 4 -11.63 29.73 17.25
N ASP A 5 -11.84 28.80 18.18
CA ASP A 5 -10.78 28.19 18.98
C ASP A 5 -10.13 26.94 18.36
N ASN A 6 -10.67 26.39 17.26
CA ASN A 6 -10.19 25.12 16.69
C ASN A 6 -9.18 25.25 15.52
N PHE A 7 -8.86 26.47 15.07
CA PHE A 7 -7.93 26.67 13.94
C PHE A 7 -6.44 26.68 14.35
N ALA A 8 -6.12 26.97 15.62
CA ALA A 8 -4.73 27.11 16.07
C ALA A 8 -3.94 25.79 16.09
N GLY A 9 -4.61 24.65 16.31
CA GLY A 9 -3.97 23.32 16.33
C GLY A 9 -3.85 22.66 14.94
N GLN A 10 -4.46 23.24 13.91
CA GLN A 10 -4.46 22.69 12.56
C GLN A 10 -3.09 22.71 11.87
N PRO A 11 -2.30 23.82 11.88
CA PRO A 11 -0.97 23.81 11.26
C PRO A 11 -0.02 22.78 11.90
N VAL A 12 -0.16 22.53 13.21
CA VAL A 12 0.62 21.49 13.91
C VAL A 12 0.26 20.09 13.40
N ARG A 13 -1.03 19.83 13.19
CA ARG A 13 -1.50 18.54 12.63
C ARG A 13 -1.11 18.36 11.17
N ASP A 14 -1.13 19.42 10.39
CA ASP A 14 -0.70 19.39 8.99
C ASP A 14 0.83 19.13 8.90
N GLY A 15 1.61 19.74 9.80
CA GLY A 15 3.05 19.46 9.96
C GLY A 15 3.31 18.01 10.38
N LEU A 16 2.54 17.50 11.35
CA LEU A 16 2.62 16.09 11.77
C LEU A 16 2.25 15.13 10.64
N LEU A 17 1.23 15.45 9.84
CA LEU A 17 0.82 14.65 8.68
C LEU A 17 1.96 14.57 7.65
N ALA A 18 2.60 15.70 7.34
CA ALA A 18 3.73 15.75 6.43
C ALA A 18 4.94 14.94 6.97
N ALA A 19 5.24 15.07 8.27
CA ALA A 19 6.30 14.31 8.91
C ALA A 19 6.01 12.79 8.90
N CYS A 20 4.78 12.38 9.19
CA CYS A 20 4.37 10.97 9.09
C CYS A 20 4.48 10.45 7.66
N LEU A 21 4.04 11.22 6.66
CA LEU A 21 4.17 10.84 5.27
C LEU A 21 5.64 10.64 4.88
N LEU A 22 6.51 11.58 5.24
CA LEU A 22 7.94 11.49 4.96
C LEU A 22 8.58 10.28 5.65
N GLY A 23 8.25 10.04 6.93
CA GLY A 23 8.70 8.86 7.66
C GLY A 23 8.25 7.56 7.02
N LEU A 24 7.01 7.47 6.55
CA LEU A 24 6.48 6.30 5.84
C LEU A 24 7.16 6.08 4.48
N LEU A 25 7.47 7.14 3.74
CA LEU A 25 8.20 7.03 2.48
C LEU A 25 9.65 6.54 2.70
N LEU A 26 10.32 7.04 3.74
CA LEU A 26 11.65 6.55 4.13
C LEU A 26 11.59 5.08 4.56
N PHE A 27 10.60 4.71 5.38
CA PHE A 27 10.41 3.33 5.81
C PHE A 27 10.08 2.39 4.64
N TYR A 28 9.24 2.84 3.71
CA TYR A 28 8.94 2.13 2.48
C TYR A 28 10.20 1.86 1.65
N TRP A 29 11.03 2.88 1.47
CA TRP A 29 12.26 2.76 0.69
C TRP A 29 13.26 1.78 1.34
N SER A 30 13.47 1.90 2.65
CA SER A 30 14.31 0.98 3.42
C SER A 30 13.78 -0.46 3.39
N SER A 31 12.46 -0.63 3.43
CA SER A 31 11.84 -1.97 3.39
C SER A 31 11.95 -2.58 1.99
N LEU A 32 11.87 -1.76 0.93
CA LEU A 32 12.15 -2.20 -0.44
C LEU A 32 13.60 -2.64 -0.64
N ASP A 33 14.57 -1.97 0.01
CA ASP A 33 15.98 -2.40 0.00
C ASP A 33 16.13 -3.82 0.53
N SER A 34 15.49 -4.11 1.67
CA SER A 34 15.50 -5.45 2.26
C SER A 34 14.81 -6.47 1.36
N TYR A 35 13.62 -6.16 0.85
CA TYR A 35 12.84 -7.08 0.01
C TYR A 35 13.53 -7.43 -1.31
N LEU A 36 14.28 -6.49 -1.88
CA LEU A 36 14.95 -6.65 -3.17
C LEU A 36 16.45 -6.99 -3.04
N SER A 37 16.91 -7.31 -1.83
CA SER A 37 18.32 -7.61 -1.53
C SER A 37 18.89 -8.80 -2.32
N SER A 38 18.04 -9.72 -2.77
CA SER A 38 18.44 -10.87 -3.58
C SER A 38 18.77 -10.53 -5.04
N LEU A 39 18.46 -9.31 -5.50
CA LEU A 39 18.72 -8.87 -6.87
C LEU A 39 20.09 -8.22 -6.99
N SER A 40 20.84 -8.58 -8.04
CA SER A 40 22.11 -7.92 -8.38
C SER A 40 21.94 -6.44 -8.72
N ASN A 41 20.80 -6.07 -9.31
CA ASN A 41 20.41 -4.68 -9.54
C ASN A 41 18.93 -4.46 -9.17
N PRO A 42 18.62 -3.93 -7.98
CA PRO A 42 17.24 -3.74 -7.52
C PRO A 42 16.58 -2.48 -8.09
N LEU A 43 17.32 -1.57 -8.74
CA LEU A 43 16.81 -0.26 -9.17
C LEU A 43 15.59 -0.34 -10.11
N PRO A 44 15.56 -1.23 -11.14
CA PRO A 44 14.40 -1.33 -12.02
C PRO A 44 13.12 -1.71 -11.26
N MET A 45 13.20 -2.63 -10.30
CA MET A 45 12.05 -3.05 -9.50
C MET A 45 11.61 -1.95 -8.53
N LYS A 46 12.56 -1.24 -7.90
CA LYS A 46 12.24 -0.06 -7.07
C LYS A 46 11.50 1.00 -7.87
N PHE A 47 11.92 1.28 -9.11
CA PHE A 47 11.26 2.23 -9.99
C PHE A 47 9.82 1.82 -10.31
N VAL A 48 9.59 0.54 -10.63
CA VAL A 48 8.25 -0.01 -10.89
C VAL A 48 7.35 0.14 -9.66
N PHE A 49 7.82 -0.24 -8.48
CA PHE A 49 7.03 -0.14 -7.24
C PHE A 49 6.81 1.29 -6.79
N ALA A 50 7.79 2.19 -6.96
CA ALA A 50 7.61 3.61 -6.70
C ALA A 50 6.58 4.24 -7.65
N THR A 51 6.58 3.83 -8.92
CA THR A 51 5.57 4.28 -9.90
C THR A 51 4.18 3.76 -9.53
N SER A 52 4.06 2.51 -9.05
CA SER A 52 2.80 1.97 -8.54
C SER A 52 2.24 2.80 -7.37
N LEU A 53 3.09 3.19 -6.41
CA LEU A 53 2.71 4.09 -5.33
C LEU A 53 2.25 5.45 -5.87
N LEU A 54 3.00 6.05 -6.79
CA LEU A 54 2.66 7.35 -7.39
C LEU A 54 1.29 7.30 -8.07
N VAL A 55 1.03 6.27 -8.87
CA VAL A 55 -0.26 6.07 -9.52
C VAL A 55 -1.38 5.93 -8.49
N ALA A 56 -1.18 5.14 -7.43
CA ALA A 56 -2.16 5.01 -6.35
C ALA A 56 -2.46 6.35 -5.66
N VAL A 57 -1.43 7.16 -5.39
CA VAL A 57 -1.58 8.52 -4.85
C VAL A 57 -2.40 9.41 -5.78
N ILE A 58 -2.12 9.40 -7.09
CA ILE A 58 -2.88 10.19 -8.08
C ILE A 58 -4.38 9.82 -8.03
N TYR A 59 -4.70 8.53 -7.94
CA TYR A 59 -6.10 8.08 -7.84
C TYR A 59 -6.79 8.57 -6.56
N GLU A 60 -6.12 8.56 -5.41
CA GLU A 60 -6.70 9.07 -4.16
C GLU A 60 -6.94 10.59 -4.21
N VAL A 61 -6.03 11.34 -4.84
CA VAL A 61 -6.16 12.79 -5.02
C VAL A 61 -7.31 13.13 -5.97
N LYS A 62 -7.48 12.37 -7.06
CA LYS A 62 -8.56 12.58 -8.03
C LYS A 62 -9.95 12.36 -7.40
N GLY A 63 -10.08 11.43 -6.46
CA GLY A 63 -11.36 11.01 -5.88
C GLY A 63 -11.77 11.70 -4.58
N SER A 64 -10.95 12.59 -4.01
CA SER A 64 -11.15 13.10 -2.64
C SER A 64 -11.05 14.62 -2.56
N ARG A 65 -11.77 15.24 -1.60
CA ARG A 65 -11.61 16.67 -1.27
C ARG A 65 -10.24 16.93 -0.62
N ARG A 66 -9.72 18.16 -0.67
CA ARG A 66 -8.32 18.50 -0.33
C ARG A 66 -7.77 17.84 0.95
N ARG A 67 -8.50 17.85 2.08
CA ARG A 67 -8.04 17.23 3.34
C ARG A 67 -8.24 15.71 3.40
N GLU A 68 -9.31 15.21 2.79
CA GLU A 68 -9.56 13.78 2.70
C GLU A 68 -8.54 13.09 1.81
N ALA A 69 -8.13 13.76 0.73
CA ALA A 69 -7.06 13.33 -0.14
C ALA A 69 -5.77 13.13 0.65
N ALA A 70 -5.41 14.05 1.54
CA ALA A 70 -4.21 13.93 2.37
C ALA A 70 -4.23 12.68 3.28
N ILE A 71 -5.37 12.37 3.91
CA ILE A 71 -5.52 11.16 4.73
C ILE A 71 -5.52 9.90 3.86
N ALA A 72 -6.15 9.94 2.69
CA ALA A 72 -6.20 8.82 1.77
C ALA A 72 -4.81 8.49 1.21
N VAL A 73 -4.03 9.52 0.88
CA VAL A 73 -2.62 9.42 0.51
C VAL A 73 -1.79 8.85 1.65
N LEU A 74 -1.97 9.35 2.88
CA LEU A 74 -1.27 8.82 4.05
C LEU A 74 -1.63 7.36 4.32
N THR A 75 -2.90 6.98 4.19
CA THR A 75 -3.37 5.59 4.29
C THR A 75 -2.68 4.70 3.25
N THR A 76 -2.61 5.18 2.01
CA THR A 76 -1.92 4.47 0.92
C THR A 76 -0.44 4.30 1.23
N ALA A 77 0.22 5.35 1.72
CA ALA A 77 1.62 5.30 2.13
C ALA A 77 1.86 4.28 3.25
N VAL A 78 0.97 4.19 4.25
CA VAL A 78 1.06 3.15 5.31
C VAL A 78 1.02 1.75 4.70
N ILE A 79 0.04 1.49 3.83
CA ILE A 79 -0.14 0.17 3.19
C ILE A 79 1.11 -0.19 2.37
N PHE A 80 1.59 0.75 1.56
CA PHE A 80 2.80 0.54 0.76
C PHE A 80 4.05 0.38 1.61
N ALA A 81 4.16 1.04 2.75
CA ALA A 81 5.33 0.92 3.61
C ALA A 81 5.41 -0.43 4.33
N ILE A 82 4.27 -1.04 4.65
CA ILE A 82 4.20 -2.39 5.26
C ILE A 82 4.36 -3.50 4.21
N ALA A 83 3.91 -3.27 2.98
CA ALA A 83 3.86 -4.30 1.94
C ALA A 83 5.21 -4.98 1.63
N PRO A 84 6.36 -4.30 1.50
CA PRO A 84 7.64 -4.98 1.24
C PRO A 84 8.02 -6.00 2.31
N TRP A 85 7.72 -5.71 3.58
CA TRP A 85 8.00 -6.63 4.68
C TRP A 85 7.17 -7.91 4.55
N LEU A 86 5.85 -7.77 4.36
CA LEU A 86 4.97 -8.93 4.15
C LEU A 86 5.26 -9.66 2.83
N ALA A 87 5.71 -8.94 1.80
CA ALA A 87 6.10 -9.53 0.53
C ALA A 87 7.34 -10.41 0.66
N ALA A 88 8.25 -10.10 1.59
CA ALA A 88 9.41 -10.95 1.87
C ALA A 88 8.96 -12.32 2.41
N GLU A 89 8.05 -12.34 3.38
CA GLU A 89 7.46 -13.57 3.94
C GLU A 89 6.77 -14.41 2.84
N TYR A 90 5.95 -13.76 2.02
CA TYR A 90 5.31 -14.44 0.89
C TYR A 90 6.29 -14.95 -0.15
N ARG A 91 7.43 -14.27 -0.32
CA ARG A 91 8.47 -14.69 -1.23
C ARG A 91 9.19 -15.92 -0.70
N GLU A 92 9.42 -16.04 0.60
CA GLU A 92 9.97 -17.26 1.19
C GLU A 92 9.06 -18.47 0.95
N TRP A 93 7.75 -18.31 1.17
CA TRP A 93 6.79 -19.38 0.89
C TRP A 93 6.75 -19.75 -0.60
N TYR A 94 6.75 -18.74 -1.48
CA TYR A 94 6.80 -18.95 -2.92
C TYR A 94 8.05 -19.74 -3.33
N LEU A 95 9.23 -19.39 -2.81
CA LEU A 95 10.46 -20.10 -3.14
C LEU A 95 10.44 -21.55 -2.62
N GLY A 96 9.92 -21.80 -1.43
CA GLY A 96 9.74 -23.16 -0.91
C GLY A 96 8.85 -24.02 -1.82
N ILE A 97 7.70 -23.48 -2.26
CA ILE A 97 6.81 -24.19 -3.21
C ILE A 97 7.52 -24.49 -4.53
N ILE A 98 8.32 -23.55 -5.04
CA ILE A 98 9.08 -23.73 -6.28
C ILE A 98 10.17 -24.81 -6.12
N GLU A 99 10.84 -24.87 -4.97
CA GLU A 99 11.82 -25.94 -4.68
C GLU A 99 11.15 -27.32 -4.62
N GLU A 100 10.01 -27.44 -3.94
CA GLU A 100 9.22 -28.67 -3.90
C GLU A 100 8.76 -29.10 -5.30
N LEU A 101 8.31 -28.14 -6.12
CA LEU A 101 7.89 -28.39 -7.49
C LEU A 101 9.04 -28.91 -8.37
N LYS A 102 10.25 -28.39 -8.17
CA LYS A 102 11.46 -28.84 -8.91
C LYS A 102 11.94 -30.22 -8.46
N ALA A 103 11.72 -30.57 -7.19
CA ALA A 103 12.10 -31.86 -6.64
C ALA A 103 11.13 -33.00 -7.05
N ALA A 104 9.94 -32.67 -7.55
CA ALA A 104 8.96 -33.66 -7.99
C ALA A 104 9.43 -34.42 -9.24
N GLU A 105 9.38 -35.75 -9.19
CA GLU A 105 9.69 -36.61 -10.33
C GLU A 105 8.76 -36.30 -11.51
N GLY A 106 9.33 -36.11 -12.70
CA GLY A 106 8.56 -35.81 -13.92
C GLY A 106 8.05 -34.37 -14.03
N ALA A 107 8.44 -33.45 -13.15
CA ALA A 107 8.00 -32.04 -13.22
C ALA A 107 8.32 -31.37 -14.57
N VAL A 108 9.48 -31.69 -15.17
CA VAL A 108 9.88 -31.17 -16.49
C VAL A 108 8.95 -31.69 -17.60
N ASP A 109 8.53 -32.94 -17.52
CA ASP A 109 7.69 -33.58 -18.53
C ASP A 109 6.24 -33.09 -18.46
N VAL A 110 5.76 -32.72 -17.26
CA VAL A 110 4.38 -32.24 -17.05
C VAL A 110 4.25 -30.73 -17.28
N ILE A 111 5.23 -29.94 -16.85
CA ILE A 111 5.16 -28.48 -16.83
C ILE A 111 5.87 -27.85 -18.03
N GLY A 112 6.92 -28.50 -18.55
CA GLY A 112 7.76 -28.00 -19.62
C GLY A 112 9.05 -27.34 -19.11
N ALA A 113 10.16 -27.61 -19.82
CA ALA A 113 11.50 -27.18 -19.41
C ALA A 113 11.66 -25.65 -19.35
N GLU A 114 11.00 -24.91 -20.24
CA GLU A 114 11.00 -23.45 -20.26
C GLU A 114 10.42 -22.83 -18.98
N TYR A 115 9.35 -23.41 -18.43
CA TYR A 115 8.72 -22.91 -17.20
C TYR A 115 9.60 -23.20 -15.98
N VAL A 116 10.20 -24.39 -15.93
CA VAL A 116 11.17 -24.75 -14.88
C VAL A 116 12.37 -23.79 -14.88
N ARG A 117 12.92 -23.48 -16.06
CA ARG A 117 14.00 -22.48 -16.19
C ARG A 117 13.55 -21.07 -15.83
N ALA A 118 12.31 -20.69 -16.14
CA ALA A 118 11.80 -19.38 -15.79
C ALA A 118 11.73 -19.19 -14.27
N VAL A 119 11.29 -20.21 -13.52
CA VAL A 119 11.20 -20.14 -12.06
C VAL A 119 12.55 -20.25 -11.35
N ASP A 120 13.65 -20.54 -12.07
CA ASP A 120 15.02 -20.39 -11.55
C ASP A 120 15.48 -18.93 -11.48
N ASN A 121 14.82 -18.02 -12.21
CA ASN A 121 15.21 -16.61 -12.18
C ASN A 121 14.75 -15.95 -10.86
N PRO A 122 15.68 -15.36 -10.07
CA PRO A 122 15.37 -14.75 -8.78
C PRO A 122 14.51 -13.49 -8.89
N ALA A 123 14.26 -12.96 -10.09
CA ALA A 123 13.30 -11.88 -10.31
C ALA A 123 11.84 -12.38 -10.39
N VAL A 124 11.62 -13.66 -10.71
CA VAL A 124 10.27 -14.21 -10.88
C VAL A 124 9.57 -14.31 -9.52
N GLY A 125 8.31 -13.90 -9.50
CA GLY A 125 7.48 -13.85 -8.30
C GLY A 125 7.61 -12.57 -7.47
N ILE A 126 8.64 -11.72 -7.68
CA ILE A 126 8.82 -10.48 -6.89
C ILE A 126 7.62 -9.55 -7.00
N GLY A 127 7.13 -9.31 -8.23
CA GLY A 127 5.96 -8.46 -8.45
C GLY A 127 4.67 -9.07 -7.87
N ALA A 128 4.50 -10.39 -8.02
CA ALA A 128 3.32 -11.10 -7.55
C ALA A 128 3.23 -11.12 -6.00
N CYS A 129 4.34 -11.42 -5.31
CA CYS A 129 4.40 -11.42 -3.85
C CYS A 129 4.14 -10.01 -3.29
N PHE A 130 4.67 -8.97 -3.96
CA PHE A 130 4.41 -7.58 -3.58
C PHE A 130 2.93 -7.19 -3.77
N ALA A 131 2.34 -7.56 -4.91
CA ALA A 131 0.91 -7.33 -5.16
C ALA A 131 0.01 -8.07 -4.17
N MET A 132 0.37 -9.31 -3.82
CA MET A 132 -0.34 -10.11 -2.81
C MET A 132 -0.24 -9.47 -1.42
N ALA A 133 0.94 -8.98 -1.04
CA ALA A 133 1.14 -8.25 0.21
C ALA A 133 0.28 -6.97 0.26
N LEU A 134 0.30 -6.17 -0.81
CA LEU A 134 -0.57 -4.99 -0.92
C LEU A 134 -2.04 -5.36 -0.76
N ALA A 135 -2.53 -6.39 -1.45
CA ALA A 135 -3.92 -6.84 -1.35
C ALA A 135 -4.27 -7.31 0.07
N THR A 136 -3.39 -8.09 0.69
CA THR A 136 -3.56 -8.64 2.05
C THR A 136 -3.69 -7.53 3.08
N VAL A 137 -2.90 -6.46 2.96
CA VAL A 137 -3.00 -5.33 3.90
C VAL A 137 -4.19 -4.44 3.55
N ARG A 138 -4.37 -4.14 2.26
CA ARG A 138 -5.39 -3.19 1.80
C ARG A 138 -6.81 -3.65 2.10
N MET A 139 -7.16 -4.89 1.76
CA MET A 139 -8.53 -5.40 1.86
C MET A 139 -9.11 -5.31 3.28
N PRO A 140 -8.46 -5.84 4.33
CA PRO A 140 -8.98 -5.77 5.70
C PRO A 140 -8.70 -4.45 6.41
N PHE A 141 -7.53 -3.82 6.17
CA PHE A 141 -7.07 -2.71 7.04
C PHE A 141 -7.28 -1.32 6.46
N GLN A 142 -7.53 -1.17 5.15
CA GLN A 142 -7.66 0.17 4.54
C GLN A 142 -8.69 1.04 5.27
N ARG A 143 -9.87 0.49 5.58
CA ARG A 143 -10.93 1.22 6.28
C ARG A 143 -10.52 1.59 7.71
N VAL A 144 -9.89 0.67 8.42
CA VAL A 144 -9.47 0.85 9.82
C VAL A 144 -8.39 1.93 9.91
N ILE A 145 -7.38 1.85 9.05
CA ILE A 145 -6.28 2.84 8.97
C ILE A 145 -6.86 4.21 8.60
N ARG A 146 -7.67 4.30 7.54
CA ARG A 146 -8.27 5.57 7.09
C ARG A 146 -9.13 6.22 8.16
N SER A 147 -9.98 5.45 8.85
CA SER A 147 -10.82 5.95 9.94
C SER A 147 -9.99 6.44 11.12
N THR A 148 -8.92 5.72 11.47
CA THR A 148 -8.03 6.09 12.57
C THR A 148 -7.29 7.38 12.27
N LEU A 149 -6.67 7.49 11.09
CA LEU A 149 -5.99 8.71 10.65
C LEU A 149 -6.94 9.90 10.56
N TRP A 150 -8.18 9.71 10.10
CA TRP A 150 -9.18 10.77 10.07
C TRP A 150 -9.49 11.33 11.45
N LYS A 151 -9.67 10.46 12.46
CA LYS A 151 -9.89 10.88 13.86
C LYS A 151 -8.69 11.63 14.45
N VAL A 152 -7.47 11.26 14.05
CA VAL A 152 -6.24 11.89 14.54
C VAL A 152 -6.02 13.26 13.90
N PHE A 153 -6.19 13.36 12.58
CA PHE A 153 -5.76 14.53 11.81
C PHE A 153 -6.87 15.55 11.50
N ILE A 154 -8.15 15.17 11.52
CA ILE A 154 -9.26 16.10 11.25
C ILE A 154 -10.05 16.42 12.52
N VAL A 155 -10.32 17.72 12.73
CA VAL A 155 -11.23 18.23 13.77
C VAL A 155 -12.56 18.62 13.10
N GLY A 156 -13.67 17.95 13.41
CA GLY A 156 -14.97 18.28 12.81
C GLY A 156 -16.06 17.23 12.97
N LYS A 157 -17.27 17.53 12.45
CA LYS A 157 -18.43 16.63 12.46
C LYS A 157 -18.10 15.32 11.75
N ARG A 158 -18.45 14.19 12.38
CA ARG A 158 -18.38 12.84 11.79
C ARG A 158 -19.39 12.74 10.65
N GLU A 159 -18.96 13.01 9.44
CA GLU A 159 -19.76 12.70 8.25
C GLU A 159 -19.80 11.19 8.00
N ALA A 160 -20.88 10.69 7.39
CA ALA A 160 -21.04 9.27 7.12
C ALA A 160 -19.95 8.78 6.13
N LEU A 161 -19.25 7.72 6.50
CA LEU A 161 -18.22 7.08 5.68
C LEU A 161 -18.81 5.83 5.01
N CYS A 162 -18.47 5.61 3.74
CA CYS A 162 -18.79 4.41 3.00
C CYS A 162 -18.26 3.17 3.73
N PRO A 163 -19.08 2.13 3.93
CA PRO A 163 -18.67 0.94 4.67
C PRO A 163 -17.62 0.10 3.94
N HIS A 164 -17.46 0.26 2.62
CA HIS A 164 -16.51 -0.52 1.82
C HIS A 164 -15.18 0.22 1.60
N CYS A 165 -15.21 1.45 1.05
CA CYS A 165 -13.99 2.18 0.69
C CYS A 165 -13.54 3.23 1.73
N GLY A 166 -14.36 3.52 2.74
CA GLY A 166 -14.07 4.56 3.74
C GLY A 166 -14.02 5.99 3.19
N GLN A 167 -14.54 6.23 1.98
CA GLN A 167 -14.77 7.57 1.44
C GLN A 167 -16.06 8.16 2.01
N HIS A 168 -16.22 9.49 2.05
CA HIS A 168 -17.48 10.09 2.49
C HIS A 168 -18.62 9.82 1.50
N ILE A 169 -19.81 9.50 2.04
CA ILE A 169 -21.03 9.42 1.24
C ILE A 169 -21.61 10.82 1.17
N GLU A 170 -21.60 11.44 -0.01
CA GLU A 170 -22.43 12.64 -0.22
C GLU A 170 -23.89 12.21 -0.11
N SER A 171 -24.57 12.63 0.96
CA SER A 171 -26.03 12.61 0.97
C SER A 171 -26.48 13.57 -0.14
N LYS A 172 -26.80 13.05 -1.33
CA LYS A 172 -27.54 13.82 -2.30
C LYS A 172 -28.78 14.33 -1.58
N SER A 173 -28.87 15.65 -1.40
CA SER A 173 -30.10 16.29 -0.99
C SER A 173 -31.16 15.84 -1.98
N VAL A 174 -32.11 15.02 -1.53
CA VAL A 174 -33.36 14.82 -2.25
C VAL A 174 -33.98 16.20 -2.31
N ALA A 175 -33.95 16.80 -3.50
CA ALA A 175 -34.71 18.01 -3.77
C ALA A 175 -36.19 17.59 -3.73
N THR A 176 -36.85 17.90 -2.62
CA THR A 176 -38.31 18.03 -2.55
C THR A 176 -38.69 19.47 -2.80
#